data_AF-A0A150MW66-F1
#
_entry.id   AF-A0A150MW66-F1
#
_cell.length_a   1.000
_cell.length_b   1.000
_cell.length_c   1.000
_cell.angle_alpha   90.00
_cell.angle_beta   90.00
_cell.angle_gamma   90.00
#
_symmetry.space_group_name_H-M   'P 1'
#
loop_
_entity.id
_entity.type
_entity.pdbx_description
1 polymer ?
#
loop_
_entity_poly.entity_id
_entity_poly.type
_entity_poly.pdbx_seq_one_letter_code
_entity_poly.pdbx_strand_id
1 'polypeptide(L)'
;MRQESLEQRVERLEFYIDLLRDFAVDPETFAIWDWVISRKLNKSQVDRLMKTAKEFNQAIKIANENGNQPPKFEEFSRKIIEIVHFEDDPADEETVLQFLKRIKNSHRYLSDCYLTTTE
;
A
#
# COMPACT_ATOMS: atom_id res chain seq x y z
N MET A 1 9.30 -14.17 -19.58
CA MET A 1 9.90 -12.83 -19.42
C MET A 1 9.02 -11.78 -20.09
N ARG A 2 8.36 -10.89 -19.35
CA ARG A 2 8.28 -9.51 -19.83
C ARG A 2 9.41 -8.78 -19.15
N GLN A 3 10.54 -8.72 -19.84
CA GLN A 3 11.64 -7.87 -19.42
C GLN A 3 11.10 -6.43 -19.44
N GLU A 4 11.09 -5.77 -18.29
CA GLU A 4 10.74 -4.35 -18.17
C GLU A 4 11.57 -3.57 -19.22
N SER A 5 10.93 -2.69 -19.99
CA SER A 5 11.66 -1.87 -20.95
C SER A 5 12.56 -0.87 -20.22
N LEU A 6 13.59 -0.35 -20.92
CA LEU A 6 14.43 0.70 -20.34
C LEU A 6 13.61 1.93 -19.92
N GLU A 7 12.62 2.31 -20.72
CA GLU A 7 11.70 3.42 -20.43
C GLU A 7 10.93 3.17 -19.13
N GLN A 8 10.29 2.00 -19.00
CA GLN A 8 9.55 1.63 -17.78
C GLN A 8 10.46 1.63 -16.55
N ARG A 9 11.70 1.15 -16.69
CA ARG A 9 12.68 1.15 -15.62
C ARG A 9 13.08 2.57 -15.22
N VAL A 10 13.26 3.48 -16.18
CA VAL A 10 13.58 4.90 -15.92
C VAL A 10 12.41 5.57 -15.21
N GLU A 11 11.19 5.42 -15.72
CA GLU A 11 9.97 5.98 -15.09
C GLU A 11 9.82 5.52 -13.63
N ARG A 12 10.12 4.25 -13.36
CA ARG A 12 10.08 3.70 -12.00
C ARG A 12 11.17 4.29 -11.09
N LEU A 13 12.36 4.54 -11.62
CA LEU A 13 13.44 5.20 -10.87
C LEU A 13 13.13 6.67 -10.59
N GLU A 14 12.58 7.40 -11.56
CA GLU A 14 12.11 8.77 -11.36
C GLU A 14 11.05 8.83 -10.27
N PHE A 15 10.11 7.88 -10.29
CA PHE A 15 9.12 7.73 -9.23
C PHE A 15 9.76 7.45 -7.86
N TYR A 16 10.77 6.58 -7.77
CA TYR A 16 11.47 6.34 -6.49
C TYR A 16 12.20 7.58 -5.98
N ILE A 17 12.77 8.39 -6.88
CA ILE A 17 13.40 9.67 -6.51
C ILE A 17 12.34 10.63 -5.94
N ASP A 18 11.13 10.65 -6.49
CA ASP A 18 10.02 11.43 -5.94
C ASP A 18 9.61 10.94 -4.54
N LEU A 19 9.50 9.62 -4.34
CA LEU A 19 9.21 9.05 -3.01
C LEU A 19 10.31 9.36 -1.99
N LEU A 20 11.58 9.35 -2.40
CA LEU A 20 12.71 9.70 -1.54
C LEU A 20 12.75 11.20 -1.21
N ARG A 21 12.19 12.07 -2.04
CA ARG A 21 12.06 13.50 -1.71
C ARG A 21 11.05 13.72 -0.59
N ASP A 22 10.00 12.90 -0.50
CA ASP A 22 9.05 12.94 0.60
C ASP A 22 9.66 12.56 1.96
N PHE A 23 10.74 11.74 1.99
CA PHE A 23 11.48 11.41 3.21
C PHE A 23 12.03 12.64 3.94
N ALA A 24 12.52 13.63 3.18
CA ALA A 24 13.08 14.85 3.75
C ALA A 24 12.01 15.69 4.48
N VAL A 25 10.73 15.42 4.25
CA VAL A 25 9.59 16.14 4.82
C VAL A 25 8.98 15.38 6.00
N ASP A 26 8.91 14.04 5.93
CA ASP A 26 8.33 13.20 6.98
C ASP A 26 8.99 11.80 7.04
N PRO A 27 9.90 11.57 8.00
CA PRO A 27 10.57 10.29 8.20
C PRO A 27 9.63 9.12 8.54
N GLU A 28 8.46 9.36 9.14
CA GLU A 28 7.52 8.30 9.50
C GLU A 28 6.80 7.74 8.27
N THR A 29 6.48 8.62 7.32
CA THR A 29 5.91 8.25 6.00
C THR A 29 6.92 7.46 5.14
N PHE A 30 8.22 7.51 5.44
CA PHE A 30 9.22 6.80 4.64
C PHE A 30 9.22 5.29 4.85
N ALA A 31 8.73 4.78 5.97
CA ALA A 31 8.68 3.33 6.21
C ALA A 31 7.87 2.59 5.13
N ILE A 32 6.80 3.21 4.60
CA ILE A 32 6.02 2.64 3.50
C ILE A 32 6.73 2.79 2.14
N TRP A 33 7.45 3.89 1.92
CA TRP A 33 8.20 4.12 0.68
C TRP A 33 9.42 3.23 0.53
N ASP A 34 10.16 3.01 1.60
CA ASP A 34 11.24 2.01 1.62
C ASP A 34 10.71 0.62 1.25
N TRP A 35 9.56 0.24 1.80
CA TRP A 35 8.91 -1.03 1.45
C TRP A 35 8.46 -1.09 -0.02
N VAL A 36 7.86 -0.02 -0.54
CA VAL A 36 7.46 0.11 -1.96
C VAL A 36 8.67 -0.08 -2.89
N ILE A 37 9.80 0.54 -2.56
CA ILE A 37 11.05 0.45 -3.31
C ILE A 37 11.61 -0.98 -3.22
N SER A 38 11.62 -1.58 -2.03
CA SER A 38 12.12 -2.95 -1.81
C SER A 38 11.36 -3.99 -2.64
N ARG A 39 10.03 -3.83 -2.76
CA ARG A 39 9.15 -4.68 -3.58
C ARG A 39 9.11 -4.29 -5.05
N LYS A 40 9.94 -3.33 -5.47
CA LYS A 40 10.08 -2.92 -6.87
C LYS A 40 8.76 -2.46 -7.52
N LEU A 41 7.82 -1.92 -6.74
CA LEU A 41 6.53 -1.50 -7.26
C LEU A 41 6.68 -0.29 -8.17
N ASN A 42 5.89 -0.22 -9.23
CA ASN A 42 5.78 0.98 -10.07
C ASN A 42 4.67 1.92 -9.58
N LYS A 43 4.63 3.13 -10.14
CA LYS A 43 3.65 4.17 -9.78
C LYS A 43 2.19 3.67 -9.86
N SER A 44 1.83 2.99 -10.95
CA SER A 44 0.46 2.45 -11.13
C SER A 44 0.08 1.41 -10.08
N GLN A 45 1.03 0.58 -9.64
CA GLN A 45 0.80 -0.36 -8.54
C GLN A 45 0.61 0.38 -7.22
N VAL A 46 1.45 1.38 -6.91
CA VAL A 46 1.33 2.17 -5.68
C VAL A 46 0.01 2.95 -5.67
N ASP A 47 -0.39 3.58 -6.76
CA ASP A 47 -1.66 4.29 -6.85
C ASP A 47 -2.86 3.37 -6.58
N ARG A 48 -2.85 2.17 -7.17
CA ARG A 48 -3.89 1.15 -6.93
C ARG A 48 -3.87 0.64 -5.48
N LEU A 49 -2.69 0.45 -4.93
CA LEU A 49 -2.48 0.00 -3.55
C LEU A 49 -3.08 1.01 -2.56
N MET A 50 -2.69 2.27 -2.69
CA MET A 50 -3.16 3.36 -1.81
C MET A 50 -4.66 3.61 -1.98
N LYS A 51 -5.18 3.54 -3.21
CA LYS A 51 -6.62 3.64 -3.47
C LYS A 51 -7.39 2.51 -2.79
N THR A 52 -6.92 1.27 -2.90
CA THR A 52 -7.56 0.10 -2.28
C THR A 52 -7.60 0.22 -0.76
N ALA A 53 -6.50 0.65 -0.14
CA ALA A 53 -6.44 0.91 1.30
C ALA A 53 -7.43 2.00 1.74
N LYS A 54 -7.52 3.10 0.99
CA LYS A 54 -8.45 4.19 1.27
C LYS A 54 -9.91 3.75 1.16
N GLU A 55 -10.28 3.04 0.10
CA GLU A 55 -11.64 2.53 -0.12
C GLU A 55 -12.05 1.55 0.99
N PHE A 56 -11.15 0.64 1.37
CA PHE A 56 -11.40 -0.31 2.45
C PHE A 56 -11.64 0.39 3.79
N ASN A 57 -10.81 1.38 4.12
CA ASN A 57 -10.99 2.16 5.33
C ASN A 57 -12.30 2.97 5.33
N GLN A 58 -12.64 3.60 4.21
CA GLN A 58 -13.92 4.30 4.06
C GLN A 58 -15.11 3.35 4.25
N ALA A 59 -15.04 2.15 3.69
CA ALA A 59 -16.08 1.14 3.87
C ALA A 59 -16.20 0.67 5.33
N ILE A 60 -15.10 0.52 6.07
CA ILE A 60 -15.12 0.25 7.52
C ILE A 60 -15.81 1.41 8.27
N LYS A 61 -15.46 2.66 7.96
CA LYS A 61 -16.05 3.84 8.60
C LYS A 61 -17.57 3.88 8.40
N ILE A 62 -18.03 3.72 7.16
CA ILE A 62 -19.46 3.70 6.81
C ILE A 62 -20.18 2.53 7.49
N ALA A 63 -19.54 1.37 7.60
CA ALA A 63 -20.10 0.21 8.28
C ALA A 63 -20.28 0.46 9.78
N ASN A 64 -19.26 1.03 10.43
CA ASN A 64 -19.32 1.42 11.84
C ASN A 64 -20.38 2.49 12.13
N GLU A 65 -20.54 3.48 11.23
CA GLU A 65 -21.53 4.55 11.38
C GLU A 65 -22.97 4.07 11.15
N ASN A 66 -23.19 3.13 10.23
CA ASN A 66 -24.52 2.65 9.85
C ASN A 66 -24.93 1.33 10.55
N GLY A 67 -24.08 0.76 11.40
CA GLY A 67 -24.31 -0.55 12.02
C GLY A 67 -24.32 -1.72 11.02
N ASN A 68 -23.73 -1.53 9.84
CA ASN A 68 -23.61 -2.56 8.82
C ASN A 68 -22.39 -3.45 9.07
N GLN A 69 -22.38 -4.63 8.45
CA GLN A 69 -21.23 -5.52 8.52
C GLN A 69 -20.02 -4.90 7.76
N PRO A 70 -18.83 -4.84 8.38
CA PRO A 70 -17.64 -4.31 7.72
C PRO A 70 -17.21 -5.18 6.54
N PRO A 71 -16.49 -4.61 5.55
CA PRO A 71 -15.92 -5.38 4.45
C PRO A 71 -14.97 -6.45 4.98
N LYS A 72 -14.97 -7.61 4.32
CA LYS A 72 -14.15 -8.76 4.72
C LYS A 72 -12.67 -8.49 4.50
N PHE A 73 -11.85 -8.79 5.51
CA PHE A 73 -10.41 -8.62 5.44
C PHE A 73 -9.77 -9.51 4.37
N GLU A 74 -10.35 -10.68 4.10
CA GLU A 74 -9.87 -11.62 3.08
C GLU A 74 -9.99 -11.02 1.67
N GLU A 75 -11.04 -10.24 1.40
CA GLU A 75 -11.22 -9.57 0.10
C GLU A 75 -10.21 -8.44 -0.09
N PHE A 76 -9.93 -7.71 0.98
CA PHE A 76 -8.87 -6.70 0.99
C PHE A 76 -7.50 -7.34 0.75
N SER A 77 -7.17 -8.37 1.51
CA SER A 77 -5.89 -9.07 1.42
C SER A 77 -5.64 -9.62 0.02
N ARG A 78 -6.67 -10.21 -0.61
CA ARG A 78 -6.58 -10.70 -1.99
C ARG A 78 -6.24 -9.59 -2.98
N LYS A 79 -6.90 -8.43 -2.89
CA LYS A 79 -6.63 -7.28 -3.76
C LYS A 79 -5.21 -6.74 -3.59
N ILE A 80 -4.72 -6.68 -2.35
CA ILE A 80 -3.34 -6.24 -2.09
C ILE A 80 -2.34 -7.23 -2.68
N ILE A 81 -2.54 -8.53 -2.44
CA ILE A 81 -1.72 -9.60 -3.02
C ILE A 81 -1.69 -9.46 -4.55
N GLU A 82 -2.83 -9.34 -5.21
CA GLU A 82 -2.90 -9.17 -6.67
C GLU A 82 -2.09 -7.98 -7.21
N ILE A 83 -1.98 -6.89 -6.43
CA ILE A 83 -1.23 -5.69 -6.83
C ILE A 83 0.28 -5.89 -6.70
N VAL A 84 0.73 -6.58 -5.65
CA VAL A 84 2.14 -6.64 -5.22
C VAL A 84 2.81 -7.99 -5.47
N HIS A 85 2.07 -8.97 -6.01
CA HIS A 85 2.58 -10.28 -6.37
C HIS A 85 3.37 -10.22 -7.67
N PHE A 86 4.58 -10.76 -7.64
CA PHE A 86 5.40 -11.02 -8.82
C PHE A 86 5.78 -12.50 -8.86
N GLU A 87 6.01 -13.05 -10.06
CA GLU A 87 6.43 -14.46 -10.22
C GLU A 87 7.71 -14.78 -9.42
N ASP A 88 8.64 -13.83 -9.32
CA ASP A 88 9.92 -13.96 -8.62
C ASP A 88 9.89 -13.45 -7.16
N ASP A 89 8.80 -12.82 -6.74
CA ASP A 89 8.58 -12.28 -5.38
C ASP A 89 7.10 -12.45 -5.03
N PRO A 90 6.69 -13.68 -4.65
CA PRO A 90 5.31 -13.99 -4.38
C PRO A 90 4.83 -13.21 -3.15
N ALA A 91 3.69 -12.55 -3.30
CA ALA A 91 3.00 -11.91 -2.18
C ALA A 91 2.08 -12.91 -1.48
N ASP A 92 2.06 -12.84 -0.15
CA ASP A 92 1.28 -13.65 0.77
C ASP A 92 0.61 -12.78 1.85
N GLU A 93 -0.05 -13.40 2.83
CA GLU A 93 -0.69 -12.68 3.94
C GLU A 93 0.33 -11.88 4.77
N GLU A 94 1.55 -12.38 4.95
CA GLU A 94 2.60 -11.65 5.66
C GLU A 94 2.99 -10.36 4.93
N THR A 95 3.00 -10.39 3.59
CA THR A 95 3.21 -9.21 2.75
C THR A 95 2.14 -8.15 2.99
N VAL A 96 0.87 -8.57 3.14
CA VAL A 96 -0.24 -7.67 3.48
C VAL A 96 -0.07 -7.08 4.88
N LEU A 97 0.32 -7.89 5.87
CA LEU A 97 0.56 -7.41 7.23
C LEU A 97 1.73 -6.42 7.29
N GLN A 98 2.80 -6.67 6.53
CA GLN A 98 3.93 -5.75 6.41
C GLN A 98 3.53 -4.39 5.84
N PHE A 99 2.65 -4.39 4.83
CA PHE A 99 2.06 -3.19 4.28
C PHE A 99 1.23 -2.45 5.34
N LEU A 100 0.31 -3.16 6.00
CA LEU A 100 -0.58 -2.58 7.02
C LEU A 100 0.17 -1.95 8.20
N LYS A 101 1.22 -2.61 8.69
CA LYS A 101 2.09 -2.09 9.77
C LYS A 101 2.72 -0.74 9.39
N ARG A 102 3.12 -0.59 8.12
CA ARG A 102 3.83 0.60 7.65
C ARG A 102 2.88 1.72 7.28
N ILE A 103 1.78 1.40 6.62
CA ILE A 103 0.79 2.41 6.24
C ILE A 103 0.13 3.02 7.49
N LYS A 104 -0.09 2.23 8.57
CA LYS A 104 -0.59 2.73 9.87
C LYS A 104 0.16 3.97 10.38
N ASN A 105 1.47 4.00 10.18
CA ASN A 105 2.33 5.09 10.68
C ASN A 105 2.42 6.27 9.70
N SER A 106 1.88 6.14 8.48
CA SER A 106 1.82 7.23 7.52
C SER A 106 0.61 8.14 7.81
N HIS A 107 0.73 8.99 8.83
CA HIS A 107 -0.32 9.92 9.27
C HIS A 107 -0.87 10.80 8.12
N ARG A 108 -0.05 11.06 7.09
CA ARG A 108 -0.40 11.83 5.89
C ARG A 108 -1.41 11.14 4.96
N TYR A 109 -1.43 9.80 4.93
CA TYR A 109 -2.32 9.02 4.06
C TYR A 109 -3.49 8.39 4.81
N LEU A 110 -3.34 8.28 6.13
CA LEU A 110 -4.23 7.60 7.04
C LEU A 110 -4.81 8.50 8.12
N SER A 111 -4.88 9.81 7.91
CA SER A 111 -5.52 10.75 8.85
C SER A 111 -6.95 10.35 9.26
N ASP A 112 -7.56 9.39 8.55
CA ASP A 112 -8.86 8.79 8.85
C ASP A 112 -8.83 7.26 9.05
N CYS A 113 -7.69 6.58 9.19
CA CYS A 113 -7.65 5.12 9.29
C CYS A 113 -7.85 4.57 10.69
N TYR A 114 -9.02 3.99 10.89
CA TYR A 114 -9.33 3.09 11.99
C TYR A 114 -8.89 1.66 11.63
N LEU A 115 -7.60 1.47 11.35
CA LEU A 115 -6.98 0.17 11.58
C LEU A 115 -6.63 0.09 13.06
N THR A 116 -7.66 0.20 13.91
CA THR A 116 -7.57 -0.19 15.30
C THR A 116 -7.43 -1.70 15.30
N THR A 117 -6.18 -2.16 15.41
CA THR A 117 -5.87 -3.46 15.98
C THR A 117 -6.70 -3.57 17.26
N THR A 118 -7.79 -4.33 17.21
CA THR A 118 -8.47 -4.80 18.41
C THR A 118 -7.49 -5.71 19.13
N GLU A 119 -7.02 -5.21 20.27
CA GLU A 119 -6.33 -5.84 21.42
C GLU A 119 -5.29 -6.93 21.15
#